data_AF-A0A2E8K3F2-F1
#
_entry.id   AF-A0A2E8K3F2-F1
#
_cell.length_a   1.000
_cell.length_b   1.000
_cell.length_c   1.000
_cell.angle_alpha   90.00
_cell.angle_beta   90.00
_cell.angle_gamma   90.00
#
_symmetry.space_group_name_H-M   'P 1'
#
loop_
_entity.id
_entity.type
_entity.pdbx_description
1 polymer ?
#
loop_
_entity_poly.entity_id
_entity_poly.type
_entity_poly.pdbx_seq_one_letter_code
_entity_poly.pdbx_strand_id
1 'polypeptide(L)'
;MPSNRVRLYHYFLTQGKSGSTDEEAEDALGLPHQTVSAVRGELVKAGAVVDTDLCRWTRSGKKATVRVGVPDVDVSRRLPTTVVEEKQRWIRAQIRNVNESVLDDIIDTIQEAQKPPGHVEQLTIMDLFGERL
;
A
#
# COMPACT_ATOMS: atom_id res chain seq x y z
N MET A 1 -4.86 23.39 5.62
CA MET A 1 -5.75 22.70 6.59
C MET A 1 -5.47 21.21 6.51
N PRO A 2 -5.24 20.51 7.65
CA PRO A 2 -5.05 19.07 7.65
C PRO A 2 -6.29 18.36 7.09
N SER A 3 -6.08 17.22 6.42
CA SER A 3 -7.18 16.43 5.85
C SER A 3 -8.09 15.88 6.94
N ASN A 4 -9.35 15.56 6.61
CA ASN A 4 -10.28 14.97 7.58
C ASN A 4 -9.75 13.67 8.19
N ARG A 5 -8.94 12.91 7.45
CA ARG A 5 -8.22 11.73 7.96
C ARG A 5 -7.26 12.07 9.10
N VAL A 6 -6.39 13.05 8.87
CA VAL A 6 -5.42 13.52 9.86
C VAL A 6 -6.16 14.08 11.08
N ARG A 7 -7.20 14.91 10.85
CA ARG A 7 -8.03 15.48 11.93
C ARG A 7 -8.67 14.41 12.80
N LEU A 8 -9.29 13.39 12.17
CA LEU A 8 -9.99 12.33 12.89
C LEU A 8 -9.04 11.43 13.67
N TYR A 9 -7.90 11.07 13.07
CA TYR A 9 -6.85 10.30 13.75
C TYR A 9 -6.30 11.03 14.99
N HIS A 10 -5.93 12.31 14.84
CA HIS A 10 -5.46 13.10 15.98
C HIS A 10 -6.50 13.20 17.08
N TYR A 11 -7.77 13.37 16.71
CA TYR A 11 -8.86 13.35 17.70
C TYR A 11 -8.91 12.03 18.47
N PHE A 12 -8.86 10.88 17.79
CA PHE A 12 -8.84 9.58 18.49
C PHE A 12 -7.61 9.40 19.38
N LEU A 13 -6.46 9.97 19.00
CA LEU A 13 -5.28 9.99 19.86
C LEU A 13 -5.46 10.85 21.12
N THR A 14 -6.12 12.01 21.02
CA THR A 14 -6.33 12.88 22.19
C THR A 14 -7.28 12.27 23.22
N GLN A 15 -8.17 11.36 22.81
CA GLN A 15 -9.04 10.64 23.74
C GLN A 15 -8.30 9.55 24.55
N GLY A 16 -7.12 9.12 24.08
CA GLY A 16 -6.32 8.09 24.72
C GLY A 16 -7.11 6.79 24.95
N LYS A 17 -6.97 6.21 26.15
CA LYS A 17 -7.59 4.93 26.52
C LYS A 17 -9.11 4.98 26.63
N SER A 18 -9.68 6.15 26.88
CA SER A 18 -11.13 6.30 26.97
C SER A 18 -11.79 6.10 25.61
N GLY A 19 -11.10 6.46 24.53
CA GLY A 19 -11.62 6.35 23.16
C GLY A 19 -12.86 7.21 22.90
N SER A 20 -13.37 7.12 21.68
CA SER A 20 -14.56 7.84 21.23
C SER A 20 -15.44 6.98 20.33
N THR A 21 -16.72 7.30 20.32
CA THR A 21 -17.66 6.88 19.28
C THR A 21 -17.59 7.81 18.07
N ASP A 22 -18.25 7.43 16.98
CA ASP A 22 -18.34 8.29 15.78
C ASP A 22 -19.16 9.54 16.06
N GLU A 23 -20.26 9.43 16.80
CA GLU A 23 -21.12 10.58 17.10
C GLU A 23 -20.37 11.63 17.93
N GLU A 24 -19.59 11.20 18.93
CA GLU A 24 -18.71 12.07 19.70
C GLU A 24 -17.65 12.74 18.79
N ALA A 25 -17.12 12.02 17.79
CA ALA A 25 -16.16 12.58 16.84
C ALA A 25 -16.81 13.55 15.83
N GLU A 26 -18.03 13.27 15.39
CA GLU A 26 -18.85 14.15 14.55
C GLU A 26 -19.06 15.50 15.25
N ASP A 27 -19.47 15.44 16.52
CA ASP A 27 -19.70 16.62 17.36
C ASP A 27 -18.41 17.41 17.58
N ALA A 28 -17.33 16.74 17.96
CA ALA A 28 -16.07 17.39 18.29
C ALA A 28 -15.39 18.04 17.07
N LEU A 29 -15.55 17.45 15.87
CA LEU A 29 -14.88 17.92 14.65
C LEU A 29 -15.78 18.71 13.70
N GLY A 30 -17.09 18.79 13.99
CA GLY A 30 -18.09 19.39 13.12
C GLY A 30 -18.17 18.69 11.76
N LEU A 31 -18.00 17.36 11.74
CA LEU A 31 -17.98 16.56 10.52
C LEU A 31 -19.28 15.78 10.36
N PRO A 32 -19.80 15.61 9.14
CA PRO A 32 -21.00 14.80 8.93
C PRO A 32 -20.69 13.30 9.11
N HIS A 33 -21.69 12.54 9.58
CA HIS A 33 -21.61 11.09 9.77
C HIS A 33 -20.97 10.34 8.59
N GLN A 34 -21.38 10.65 7.36
CA GLN A 34 -20.86 9.99 6.16
C GLN A 34 -19.33 10.15 6.01
N THR A 35 -18.82 11.33 6.38
CA THR A 35 -17.37 11.60 6.37
C THR A 35 -16.67 10.87 7.49
N VAL A 36 -17.17 10.97 8.73
CA VAL A 36 -16.56 10.29 9.88
C VAL A 36 -16.54 8.79 9.66
N SER A 37 -17.66 8.19 9.26
CA SER A 37 -17.78 6.75 9.07
C SER A 37 -16.85 6.22 7.98
N ALA A 38 -16.76 6.91 6.84
CA ALA A 38 -15.88 6.53 5.74
C ALA A 38 -14.39 6.63 6.14
N VAL A 39 -13.99 7.79 6.70
CA VAL A 39 -12.60 8.04 7.10
C VAL A 39 -12.18 7.12 8.25
N ARG A 40 -13.04 6.92 9.25
CA ARG A 40 -12.81 5.95 10.32
C ARG A 40 -12.61 4.55 9.74
N GLY A 41 -13.40 4.14 8.75
CA GLY A 41 -13.25 2.85 8.09
C GLY A 41 -11.89 2.67 7.44
N GLU A 42 -11.34 3.72 6.80
CA GLU A 42 -9.97 3.71 6.28
C GLU A 42 -8.93 3.58 7.41
N LEU A 43 -9.10 4.35 8.49
CA LEU A 43 -8.18 4.31 9.63
C LEU A 43 -8.16 2.95 10.33
N VAL A 44 -9.32 2.30 10.47
CA VAL A 44 -9.42 0.95 11.03
C VAL A 44 -8.73 -0.07 10.15
N LYS A 45 -8.96 -0.03 8.83
CA LYS A 45 -8.29 -0.92 7.86
C LYS A 45 -6.77 -0.75 7.87
N ALA A 46 -6.30 0.47 8.12
CA ALA A 46 -4.89 0.80 8.20
C ALA A 46 -4.25 0.51 9.57
N GLY A 47 -5.03 0.06 10.57
CA GLY A 47 -4.55 -0.19 11.92
C GLY A 47 -4.25 1.09 12.73
N ALA A 48 -4.66 2.26 12.24
CA ALA A 48 -4.49 3.54 12.94
C ALA A 48 -5.53 3.77 14.04
N VAL A 49 -6.67 3.08 13.95
CA VAL A 49 -7.77 3.12 14.92
C VAL A 49 -8.23 1.69 15.15
N VAL A 50 -8.52 1.33 16.41
CA VAL A 50 -8.94 -0.02 16.78
C VAL A 50 -10.28 0.04 17.52
N ASP A 51 -11.13 -0.93 17.20
CA ASP A 51 -12.41 -1.16 17.88
C ASP A 51 -12.15 -1.76 19.26
N THR A 52 -12.80 -1.22 20.28
CA THR A 52 -12.78 -1.79 21.63
C THR A 52 -14.03 -2.63 21.88
N ASP A 53 -14.02 -3.44 22.93
CA ASP A 53 -15.23 -4.14 23.40
C ASP A 53 -16.22 -3.21 24.12
N LEU A 54 -15.85 -1.94 24.33
CA LEU A 54 -16.70 -0.96 25.01
C LEU A 54 -17.69 -0.35 24.03
N CYS A 55 -18.89 -0.06 24.52
CA CYS A 55 -19.93 0.63 23.78
C CYS A 55 -20.54 1.75 24.62
N ARG A 56 -20.94 2.85 23.97
CA ARG A 56 -21.71 3.94 24.57
C ARG A 56 -23.07 4.08 23.90
N TRP A 57 -24.04 4.61 24.63
CA TRP A 57 -25.35 4.92 24.07
C TRP A 57 -25.29 6.21 23.26
N THR A 58 -25.79 6.16 22.03
CA THR A 58 -25.98 7.31 21.15
C THR A 58 -27.22 8.09 21.52
N ARG A 59 -27.38 9.31 21.00
CA ARG A 59 -28.58 10.12 21.22
C ARG A 59 -29.87 9.44 20.75
N SER A 60 -29.77 8.60 19.72
CA SER A 60 -30.89 7.81 19.20
C SER A 60 -31.17 6.53 20.00
N GLY A 61 -30.50 6.32 21.15
CA GLY A 61 -30.68 5.15 22.00
C GLY A 61 -30.12 3.86 21.39
N LYS A 62 -29.09 3.94 20.54
CA LYS A 62 -28.38 2.77 20.01
C LYS A 62 -27.02 2.61 20.68
N LYS A 63 -26.49 1.40 20.76
CA LYS A 63 -25.11 1.18 21.20
C LYS A 63 -24.14 1.46 20.05
N ALA A 64 -23.15 2.30 20.29
CA ALA A 64 -22.04 2.57 19.39
C ALA A 64 -20.72 2.11 20.01
N THR A 65 -19.91 1.41 19.21
CA THR A 65 -18.59 0.93 19.60
C THR A 65 -17.64 2.10 19.85
N VAL A 66 -16.94 2.04 20.99
CA VAL A 66 -15.88 2.99 21.34
C VAL A 66 -14.60 2.55 20.64
N ARG A 67 -13.87 3.53 20.08
CA ARG A 67 -12.65 3.31 19.30
C ARG A 67 -11.51 4.14 19.85
N VAL A 68 -10.30 3.59 19.77
CA VAL A 68 -9.07 4.22 20.28
C VAL A 68 -8.08 4.44 19.14
N GLY A 69 -7.34 5.54 19.20
CA GLY A 69 -6.25 5.80 18.27
C GLY A 69 -5.02 4.97 18.66
N VAL A 70 -4.34 4.41 17.66
CA VAL A 70 -3.05 3.72 17.83
C VAL A 70 -1.94 4.75 17.62
N PRO A 71 -1.04 4.95 18.59
CA PRO A 71 0.06 5.91 18.43
C PRO A 71 1.03 5.50 17.32
N ASP A 72 1.83 6.46 16.85
CA ASP A 72 2.95 6.28 15.91
C ASP A 72 2.59 5.76 14.51
N VAL A 73 1.32 5.87 14.09
CA VAL A 73 0.89 5.59 12.71
C VAL A 73 0.92 6.85 11.84
N ASP A 74 1.66 6.80 10.72
CA ASP A 74 1.68 7.88 9.73
C ASP A 74 0.43 7.84 8.82
N VAL A 75 -0.58 8.65 9.18
CA VAL A 75 -1.82 8.81 8.42
C VAL A 75 -1.79 9.95 7.39
N SER A 76 -0.67 10.66 7.28
CA SER A 76 -0.51 11.79 6.35
C SER A 76 -0.47 11.30 4.90
N ARG A 77 0.10 10.10 4.68
CA ARG A 77 0.19 9.44 3.39
C ARG A 77 -1.08 8.66 3.07
N ARG A 78 -1.21 8.20 1.82
CA ARG A 78 -2.26 7.27 1.41
C ARG A 78 -1.98 5.93 2.08
N LEU A 79 -2.85 5.54 3.03
CA LEU A 79 -2.76 4.24 3.70
C LEU A 79 -3.11 3.14 2.69
N PRO A 80 -2.36 2.02 2.62
CA PRO A 80 -2.76 0.89 1.83
C PRO A 80 -4.08 0.37 2.38
N THR A 81 -5.13 0.35 1.56
CA THR A 81 -6.50 0.22 2.03
C THR A 81 -6.81 -1.19 2.51
N THR A 82 -5.97 -2.19 2.20
CA THR A 82 -6.05 -3.58 2.71
C THR A 82 -4.79 -4.40 2.38
N VAL A 83 -4.62 -5.54 3.07
CA VAL A 83 -3.78 -6.69 2.66
C VAL A 83 -4.05 -7.12 1.19
N VAL A 84 -5.25 -6.87 0.66
CA VAL A 84 -5.64 -7.15 -0.73
C VAL A 84 -4.98 -6.19 -1.71
N GLU A 85 -4.81 -4.90 -1.37
CA GLU A 85 -4.08 -3.96 -2.22
C GLU A 85 -2.58 -4.24 -2.25
N GLU A 86 -2.00 -4.66 -1.12
CA GLU A 86 -0.61 -5.15 -1.10
C GLU A 86 -0.47 -6.45 -1.89
N LYS A 87 -1.41 -7.39 -1.73
CA LYS A 87 -1.44 -8.62 -2.53
C LYS A 87 -1.62 -8.34 -4.02
N GLN A 88 -2.48 -7.39 -4.40
CA GLN A 88 -2.65 -6.97 -5.80
C GLN A 88 -1.42 -6.23 -6.33
N ARG A 89 -0.76 -5.40 -5.50
CA ARG A 89 0.50 -4.74 -5.85
C ARG A 89 1.60 -5.79 -6.07
N TRP A 90 1.68 -6.78 -5.20
CA TRP A 90 2.60 -7.91 -5.32
C TRP A 90 2.31 -8.73 -6.58
N ILE A 91 1.05 -9.09 -6.84
CA ILE A 91 0.63 -9.79 -8.06
C ILE A 91 1.02 -8.98 -9.32
N ARG A 92 0.78 -7.67 -9.34
CA ARG A 92 1.16 -6.82 -10.49
C ARG A 92 2.67 -6.70 -10.68
N ALA A 93 3.44 -6.64 -9.59
CA ALA A 93 4.89 -6.63 -9.65
C ALA A 93 5.42 -7.97 -10.18
N GLN A 94 4.85 -9.09 -9.73
CA GLN A 94 5.19 -10.42 -10.24
C GLN A 94 4.83 -10.59 -11.73
N ILE A 95 3.65 -10.13 -12.17
CA ILE A 95 3.25 -10.14 -13.59
C ILE A 95 4.24 -9.32 -14.44
N ARG A 96 4.71 -8.16 -13.95
CA ARG A 96 5.73 -7.37 -14.65
C ARG A 96 7.04 -8.13 -14.81
N ASN A 97 7.54 -8.74 -13.75
CA ASN A 97 8.78 -9.52 -13.80
C ASN A 97 8.65 -10.73 -14.74
N VAL A 98 7.49 -11.39 -14.74
CA VAL A 98 7.20 -12.48 -15.70
C VAL A 98 7.21 -11.95 -17.13
N ASN A 99 6.56 -10.81 -17.39
CA ASN A 99 6.58 -10.20 -18.73
C ASN A 99 7.98 -9.82 -19.18
N GLU A 100 8.82 -9.25 -18.31
CA GLU A 100 10.23 -8.95 -18.64
C GLU A 100 11.01 -10.23 -18.95
N SER A 101 10.91 -11.27 -18.11
CA SER A 101 11.58 -12.55 -18.39
C SER A 101 11.12 -13.21 -19.69
N VAL A 102 9.82 -13.16 -20.01
CA VAL A 102 9.28 -13.73 -21.25
C VAL A 102 9.71 -12.89 -22.46
N LEU A 103 9.81 -11.56 -22.30
CA LEU A 103 10.34 -10.69 -23.36
C LEU A 103 11.81 -11.00 -23.63
N ASP A 104 12.62 -11.20 -22.59
CA ASP A 104 14.04 -11.58 -22.73
C ASP A 104 14.17 -12.95 -23.43
N ASP A 105 13.41 -13.98 -23.01
CA ASP A 105 13.41 -15.30 -23.64
C ASP A 105 13.00 -15.25 -25.13
N ILE A 106 12.00 -14.42 -25.46
CA ILE A 106 11.55 -14.21 -26.85
C ILE A 106 12.64 -13.51 -27.66
N ILE A 107 13.28 -12.48 -27.10
CA ILE A 107 14.39 -11.77 -27.74
C ILE A 107 15.55 -12.73 -28.00
N ASP A 108 15.94 -13.55 -27.02
CA ASP A 108 17.02 -14.54 -27.16
C ASP A 108 16.68 -15.56 -28.25
N THR A 109 15.45 -16.05 -28.29
CA THR A 109 14.99 -16.98 -29.33
C THR A 109 15.03 -16.35 -30.72
N ILE A 110 14.62 -15.09 -30.85
CA ILE A 110 14.66 -14.36 -32.13
C ILE A 110 16.11 -14.08 -32.55
N GLN A 111 17.00 -13.73 -31.61
CA GLN A 111 18.42 -13.52 -31.88
C GLN A 111 19.08 -14.82 -32.34
N GLU A 112 18.81 -15.94 -31.68
CA GLU A 112 19.33 -17.25 -32.08
C GLU A 112 18.84 -17.66 -33.47
N ALA A 113 17.56 -17.40 -33.79
CA ALA A 113 16.99 -17.69 -35.10
C ALA A 113 17.53 -16.76 -36.22
N GLN A 114 17.99 -15.56 -35.88
CA GLN A 114 18.63 -14.63 -36.81
C GLN A 114 20.14 -14.86 -36.96
N LYS A 115 20.78 -15.70 -36.13
CA LYS A 115 22.20 -16.05 -36.33
C LYS A 115 22.34 -16.76 -37.68
N PRO A 116 23.14 -16.22 -38.61
CA PRO A 116 23.35 -16.89 -39.89
C PRO A 116 24.02 -18.24 -39.65
N PRO A 117 23.56 -19.34 -40.30
CA PRO A 117 24.21 -20.64 -40.16
C PRO A 117 25.65 -20.52 -40.66
N GLY A 118 26.61 -20.72 -39.75
CA GLY A 118 28.04 -20.60 -40.03
C GLY A 118 28.73 -19.31 -39.56
N HIS A 119 28.19 -18.60 -38.57
CA HIS A 119 28.95 -17.55 -37.87
C HIS A 119 30.12 -18.17 -37.09
N VAL A 120 31.25 -18.37 -37.77
CA VAL A 120 32.55 -18.53 -37.12
C VAL A 120 32.90 -17.19 -36.50
N GLU A 121 33.03 -17.14 -35.17
CA GLU A 121 33.72 -16.04 -34.51
C GLU A 121 35.03 -15.84 -35.27
N GLN A 122 35.18 -14.70 -35.96
CA GLN A 122 36.45 -14.36 -36.57
C GLN A 122 37.41 -14.10 -35.42
N LEU A 123 38.21 -15.11 -35.04
CA LEU A 123 39.39 -14.86 -34.22
C LEU A 123 40.21 -13.84 -34.98
N THR A 124 40.38 -12.66 -34.37
CA THR A 124 41.28 -11.67 -34.93
C THR A 124 42.70 -12.24 -34.84
N ILE A 125 43.60 -11.79 -35.72
CA ILE A 125 45.01 -12.23 -35.67
C ILE A 125 45.63 -11.96 -34.27
N MET A 126 45.10 -10.96 -33.54
CA MET A 126 45.47 -10.67 -32.15
C MET A 126 45.07 -11.76 -31.14
N ASP A 127 44.01 -12.53 -31.41
CA ASP A 127 43.56 -13.64 -30.55
C ASP A 127 44.39 -14.92 -30.78
N LEU A 128 44.92 -15.09 -32.00
CA LEU A 128 45.74 -16.25 -32.39
C LEU A 128 47.22 -16.08 -32.05
N PHE A 129 47.72 -14.86 -32.07
CA PHE A 129 49.08 -14.52 -31.71
C PHE A 129 49.05 -13.56 -30.52
N GLY A 130 48.81 -14.13 -29.34
CA GLY A 130 48.93 -13.42 -28.07
C GLY A 130 50.23 -12.63 -28.01
N GLU A 131 50.12 -11.37 -27.57
CA GLU A 131 51.16 -10.36 -27.48
C GLU A 131 52.57 -10.93 -27.28
N ARG A 132 53.36 -10.97 -28.35
CA ARG A 132 54.80 -10.79 -28.26
C ARG A 132 55.29 -9.92 -29.41
N LEU A 133 55.81 -8.77 -29.02
CA LEU A 133 56.69 -7.88 -29.78
C LEU A 133 57.80 -8.65 -30.50
#